data_AF-A0A401RN95-F1
#
_entry.id   AF-A0A401RN95-F1
#
_cell.length_a   1.000
_cell.length_b   1.000
_cell.length_c   1.000
_cell.angle_alpha   90.00
_cell.angle_beta   90.00
_cell.angle_gamma   90.00
#
_symmetry.space_group_name_H-M   'P 1'
#
loop_
_entity.id
_entity.type
_entity.pdbx_description
1 polymer ?
#
loop_
_entity_poly.entity_id
_entity_poly.type
_entity_poly.pdbx_seq_one_letter_code
_entity_poly.pdbx_strand_id
1 'polypeptide(L)'
;MSDIVCFIVLWDAPDDCVLALQLSGLLLLAAVLLLLLYPSAIRHIVSINTVFFAGTVYVIVLSVVLLILGILGSVAAYRESRGLLMLFFMLILVVFMAELGAAISALLFKYQLTKEYFEDDLINYYTGDNQTSTYTANSNSIMIFFECCGVNGPKDFLHTLEFVILNPFHEVPEACCKRDKLTADRAIINTQECFAGTVEFINNKGCFDLISEQVEYYLYGLGALNIWILIIEIFVMIFAIWLYQRA
;
A
#
# COMPACT_ATOMS: atom_id res chain seq x y z
N MET A 1 -34.02 14.98 -8.12
CA MET A 1 -33.17 14.42 -7.02
C MET A 1 -32.24 13.32 -7.52
N SER A 2 -32.65 12.58 -8.55
CA SER A 2 -31.77 11.94 -9.54
C SER A 2 -30.66 12.86 -10.08
N ASP A 3 -30.90 14.16 -10.09
CA ASP A 3 -30.04 15.18 -10.72
C ASP A 3 -28.80 15.54 -9.90
N ILE A 4 -28.79 15.30 -8.58
CA ILE A 4 -27.64 15.64 -7.71
C ILE A 4 -26.51 14.61 -7.83
N VAL A 5 -26.87 13.34 -8.03
CA VAL A 5 -25.89 12.28 -8.31
C VAL A 5 -25.31 12.44 -9.73
N CYS A 6 -26.12 12.92 -10.69
CA CYS A 6 -25.71 13.25 -12.05
C CYS A 6 -24.77 14.48 -12.13
N PHE A 7 -24.83 15.41 -11.17
CA PHE A 7 -24.05 16.66 -11.23
C PHE A 7 -22.58 16.48 -10.83
N ILE A 8 -22.23 15.41 -10.11
CA ILE A 8 -20.84 15.15 -9.67
C ILE A 8 -20.03 14.41 -10.76
N VAL A 9 -20.69 13.75 -11.72
CA VAL A 9 -20.05 12.99 -12.80
C VAL A 9 -20.78 13.28 -14.12
N LEU A 10 -20.25 14.19 -14.93
CA LEU A 10 -20.75 14.63 -16.25
C LEU A 10 -21.53 13.55 -17.05
N TRP A 11 -22.85 13.73 -17.24
CA TRP A 11 -23.60 13.81 -18.53
C TRP A 11 -25.11 13.50 -18.33
N ASP A 12 -25.92 14.17 -19.15
CA ASP A 12 -27.38 14.39 -19.18
C ASP A 12 -28.37 13.19 -19.27
N ALA A 13 -28.02 11.95 -18.87
CA ALA A 13 -28.97 10.83 -18.90
C ALA A 13 -28.70 9.72 -17.84
N PRO A 14 -29.75 9.26 -17.10
CA PRO A 14 -29.59 8.27 -16.03
C PRO A 14 -29.14 6.88 -16.52
N ASP A 15 -29.49 6.51 -17.76
CA ASP A 15 -29.14 5.21 -18.35
C ASP A 15 -27.70 5.19 -18.90
N ASP A 16 -27.24 6.32 -19.44
CA ASP A 16 -25.90 6.47 -20.02
C ASP A 16 -24.81 6.62 -18.95
N CYS A 17 -25.15 7.23 -17.80
CA CYS A 17 -24.22 7.43 -16.68
C CYS A 17 -23.81 6.09 -16.02
N VAL A 18 -24.77 5.19 -15.84
CA VAL A 18 -24.53 3.83 -15.28
C VAL A 18 -23.67 3.00 -16.23
N LEU A 19 -23.94 3.08 -17.54
CA LEU A 19 -23.15 2.41 -18.56
C LEU A 19 -21.72 2.97 -18.62
N ALA A 20 -21.54 4.29 -18.48
CA ALA A 20 -20.23 4.92 -18.42
C ALA A 20 -19.40 4.51 -17.18
N LEU A 21 -20.04 4.36 -16.01
CA LEU A 21 -19.41 3.86 -14.78
C LEU A 21 -19.01 2.37 -14.90
N GLN A 22 -19.83 1.55 -15.56
CA GLN A 22 -19.49 0.15 -15.82
C GLN A 22 -18.38 0.00 -16.87
N LEU A 23 -18.39 0.85 -17.91
CA LEU A 23 -17.36 0.90 -18.93
C LEU A 23 -16.03 1.40 -18.37
N SER A 24 -16.01 2.37 -17.46
CA SER A 24 -14.79 2.82 -16.80
C SER A 24 -14.20 1.74 -15.89
N GLY A 25 -15.05 1.00 -15.15
CA GLY A 25 -14.63 -0.16 -14.36
C GLY A 25 -14.04 -1.29 -15.23
N LEU A 26 -14.69 -1.61 -16.35
CA LEU A 26 -14.18 -2.58 -17.33
C LEU A 26 -12.87 -2.13 -17.99
N LEU A 27 -12.72 -0.84 -18.29
CA LEU A 27 -11.52 -0.26 -18.86
C LEU A 27 -10.34 -0.34 -17.87
N LEU A 28 -10.59 -0.06 -16.58
CA LEU A 28 -9.58 -0.21 -15.52
C LEU A 28 -9.17 -1.67 -15.33
N LEU A 29 -10.13 -2.60 -15.30
CA LEU A 29 -9.86 -4.03 -15.22
C LEU A 29 -9.05 -4.52 -16.42
N ALA A 30 -9.40 -4.07 -17.63
CA ALA A 30 -8.65 -4.37 -18.85
C ALA A 30 -7.23 -3.78 -18.81
N ALA A 31 -7.05 -2.54 -18.30
CA ALA A 31 -5.74 -1.92 -18.16
C ALA A 31 -4.83 -2.67 -17.17
N VAL A 32 -5.38 -3.10 -16.02
CA VAL A 32 -4.66 -3.92 -15.03
C VAL A 32 -4.30 -5.29 -15.63
N LEU A 33 -5.23 -5.93 -16.36
CA LEU A 33 -4.95 -7.20 -17.04
C LEU A 33 -3.88 -7.04 -18.15
N LEU A 34 -3.94 -5.94 -18.89
CA LEU A 34 -2.99 -5.61 -19.96
C LEU A 34 -1.58 -5.38 -19.41
N LEU A 35 -1.46 -4.70 -18.26
CA LEU A 35 -0.18 -4.53 -17.54
C LEU A 35 0.42 -5.86 -17.08
N LEU A 36 -0.40 -6.88 -16.81
CA LEU A 36 0.06 -8.23 -16.42
C LEU A 36 0.39 -9.11 -17.63
N LEU A 37 -0.39 -8.99 -18.71
CA LEU A 37 -0.23 -9.77 -19.93
C LEU A 37 0.93 -9.27 -20.80
N TYR A 38 1.21 -7.96 -20.80
CA TYR A 38 2.32 -7.36 -21.55
C TYR A 38 3.56 -7.19 -20.66
N PRO A 39 4.58 -8.06 -20.80
CA PRO A 39 5.69 -8.18 -19.84
C PRO A 39 6.68 -7.02 -19.81
N SER A 40 6.65 -6.13 -20.79
CA SER A 40 7.86 -5.56 -21.39
C SER A 40 8.63 -4.57 -20.51
N ALA A 41 8.16 -4.26 -19.29
CA ALA A 41 8.91 -3.47 -18.32
C ALA A 41 8.81 -3.92 -16.84
N ILE A 42 7.81 -4.74 -16.44
CA ILE A 42 7.46 -4.93 -15.01
C ILE A 42 7.76 -6.35 -14.47
N ARG A 43 7.98 -7.36 -15.34
CA ARG A 43 8.15 -8.76 -14.89
C ARG A 43 9.35 -9.00 -13.97
N HIS A 44 10.40 -8.17 -14.06
CA HIS A 44 11.55 -8.29 -13.15
C HIS A 44 11.28 -7.74 -11.74
N ILE A 45 10.20 -7.00 -11.50
CA ILE A 45 9.95 -6.40 -10.18
C ILE A 45 8.89 -7.20 -9.40
N VAL A 46 7.83 -7.65 -10.07
CA VAL A 46 6.69 -8.34 -9.41
C VAL A 46 6.98 -9.81 -9.09
N SER A 47 7.87 -10.47 -9.84
CA SER A 47 8.22 -11.89 -9.64
C SER A 47 9.31 -12.14 -8.60
N ILE A 48 10.05 -11.11 -8.18
CA ILE A 48 11.19 -11.29 -7.26
C ILE A 48 10.76 -11.21 -5.80
N ASN A 49 9.62 -10.58 -5.51
CA ASN A 49 9.25 -10.24 -4.15
C ASN A 49 7.79 -10.59 -3.85
N THR A 50 7.57 -11.52 -2.91
CA THR A 50 6.27 -12.13 -2.59
C THR A 50 5.23 -11.10 -2.15
N VAL A 51 5.67 -10.00 -1.54
CA VAL A 51 4.80 -8.89 -1.07
C VAL A 51 4.15 -8.16 -2.25
N PHE A 52 4.92 -7.87 -3.32
CA PHE A 52 4.39 -7.17 -4.50
C PHE A 52 3.41 -8.04 -5.27
N PHE A 53 3.68 -9.35 -5.34
CA PHE A 53 2.76 -10.31 -5.95
C PHE A 53 1.44 -10.37 -5.18
N ALA A 54 1.49 -10.48 -3.84
CA ALA A 54 0.30 -10.51 -3.00
C ALA A 54 -0.53 -9.23 -3.12
N GLY A 55 0.11 -8.06 -3.09
CA GLY A 55 -0.57 -6.77 -3.27
C GLY A 55 -1.26 -6.65 -4.63
N THR A 56 -0.62 -7.13 -5.69
CA THR A 56 -1.19 -7.13 -7.05
C THR A 56 -2.44 -8.00 -7.13
N VAL A 57 -2.39 -9.22 -6.59
CA VAL A 57 -3.54 -10.13 -6.57
C VAL A 57 -4.70 -9.53 -5.78
N TYR A 58 -4.41 -8.88 -4.64
CA TYR A 58 -5.42 -8.23 -3.82
C TYR A 58 -6.17 -7.12 -4.57
N VAL A 59 -5.44 -6.23 -5.27
CA VAL A 59 -6.04 -5.14 -6.07
C VAL A 59 -6.96 -5.70 -7.17
N ILE A 60 -6.58 -6.80 -7.82
CA ILE A 60 -7.41 -7.44 -8.86
C ILE A 60 -8.71 -7.97 -8.25
N VAL A 61 -8.63 -8.69 -7.14
CA VAL A 61 -9.80 -9.27 -6.47
C VAL A 61 -10.76 -8.17 -6.03
N LEU A 62 -10.25 -7.11 -5.38
CA LEU A 62 -11.08 -5.96 -5.00
C LEU A 62 -11.76 -5.31 -6.21
N SER A 63 -11.03 -5.12 -7.31
CA SER A 63 -11.59 -4.50 -8.52
C SER A 63 -12.75 -5.31 -9.12
N VAL A 64 -12.63 -6.65 -9.13
CA VAL A 64 -13.70 -7.54 -9.61
C VAL A 64 -14.91 -7.49 -8.68
N VAL A 65 -14.70 -7.50 -7.36
CA VAL A 65 -15.80 -7.43 -6.38
C VAL A 65 -16.56 -6.11 -6.51
N LEU A 66 -15.85 -4.97 -6.61
CA LEU A 66 -16.47 -3.66 -6.79
C LEU A 66 -17.28 -3.56 -8.10
N LEU A 67 -16.79 -4.18 -9.19
CA LEU A 67 -17.53 -4.25 -10.45
C LEU A 67 -18.84 -5.03 -10.29
N ILE A 68 -18.81 -6.18 -9.62
CA ILE A 68 -20.00 -6.99 -9.34
C ILE A 68 -21.00 -6.20 -8.48
N LEU A 69 -20.54 -5.53 -7.42
CA LEU A 69 -21.38 -4.69 -6.58
C LEU A 69 -22.03 -3.54 -7.38
N GLY A 70 -21.30 -2.93 -8.31
CA GLY A 70 -21.83 -1.91 -9.21
C GLY A 70 -22.95 -2.42 -10.12
N ILE A 71 -22.77 -3.60 -10.74
CA ILE A 71 -23.81 -4.23 -11.57
C ILE A 71 -25.04 -4.60 -10.72
N LEU A 72 -24.83 -5.17 -9.54
CA LEU A 72 -25.92 -5.53 -8.63
C LEU A 72 -26.71 -4.28 -8.20
N GLY A 73 -26.01 -3.19 -7.85
CA GLY A 73 -26.64 -1.92 -7.51
C GLY A 73 -27.47 -1.34 -8.65
N SER A 74 -26.95 -1.36 -9.88
CA SER A 74 -27.69 -0.86 -11.04
C SER A 74 -28.93 -1.70 -11.36
N VAL A 75 -28.80 -3.04 -11.31
CA VAL A 75 -29.94 -3.94 -11.55
C VAL A 75 -30.98 -3.82 -10.44
N ALA A 76 -30.55 -3.64 -9.18
CA ALA A 76 -31.43 -3.41 -8.04
C ALA A 76 -32.26 -2.13 -8.19
N ALA A 77 -31.62 -1.04 -8.63
CA ALA A 77 -32.30 0.22 -8.90
C ALA A 77 -33.27 0.11 -10.09
N TYR A 78 -32.86 -0.51 -11.19
CA TYR A 78 -33.69 -0.64 -12.40
C TYR A 78 -34.90 -1.56 -12.22
N ARG A 79 -34.72 -2.70 -11.54
CA ARG A 79 -35.78 -3.68 -11.33
C ARG A 79 -36.78 -3.27 -10.24
N GLU A 80 -36.45 -2.23 -9.46
CA GLU A 80 -37.17 -1.81 -8.25
C GLU A 80 -37.60 -2.99 -7.36
N SER A 81 -36.84 -4.08 -7.35
CA SER A 81 -37.24 -5.29 -6.64
C SER A 81 -36.74 -5.22 -5.19
N ARG A 82 -37.67 -5.25 -4.23
CA ARG A 82 -37.38 -5.18 -2.79
C ARG A 82 -36.28 -6.16 -2.35
N GLY A 83 -36.31 -7.40 -2.84
CA GLY A 83 -35.31 -8.42 -2.48
C GLY A 83 -33.89 -8.08 -2.93
N LEU A 84 -33.71 -7.63 -4.17
CA LEU A 84 -32.39 -7.30 -4.71
C LEU A 84 -31.82 -6.03 -4.07
N LEU A 85 -32.69 -5.08 -3.73
CA LEU A 85 -32.30 -3.85 -3.05
C LEU A 85 -31.88 -4.09 -1.59
N MET A 86 -32.57 -5.00 -0.89
CA MET A 86 -32.14 -5.47 0.43
C MET A 86 -30.78 -6.17 0.36
N LEU A 87 -30.56 -7.03 -0.63
CA LEU A 87 -29.27 -7.71 -0.82
C LEU A 87 -28.15 -6.69 -1.05
N PHE A 88 -28.38 -5.71 -1.93
CA PHE A 88 -27.40 -4.64 -2.19
C PHE A 88 -27.08 -3.84 -0.93
N PHE A 89 -28.09 -3.43 -0.15
CA PHE A 89 -27.90 -2.74 1.12
C PHE A 89 -27.06 -3.56 2.11
N MET A 90 -27.36 -4.86 2.26
CA MET A 90 -26.61 -5.72 3.17
C MET A 90 -25.16 -5.89 2.74
N LEU A 91 -24.87 -5.96 1.43
CA LEU A 91 -23.49 -6.03 0.93
C LEU A 91 -22.71 -4.74 1.22
N ILE A 92 -23.29 -3.57 0.96
CA ILE A 92 -22.65 -2.29 1.27
C ILE A 92 -22.44 -2.13 2.78
N LEU A 93 -23.39 -2.56 3.61
CA LEU A 93 -23.24 -2.54 5.06
C LEU A 93 -22.08 -3.41 5.55
N VAL A 94 -21.87 -4.59 4.95
CA VAL A 94 -20.72 -5.45 5.26
C VAL A 94 -19.40 -4.77 4.87
N VAL A 95 -19.35 -4.12 3.71
CA VAL A 95 -18.16 -3.36 3.28
C VAL A 95 -17.86 -2.21 4.25
N PHE A 96 -18.87 -1.42 4.62
CA PHE A 96 -18.73 -0.33 5.59
C PHE A 96 -18.17 -0.81 6.94
N MET A 97 -18.67 -1.93 7.47
CA MET A 97 -18.15 -2.51 8.71
C MET A 97 -16.71 -3.02 8.56
N ALA A 98 -16.37 -3.59 7.40
CA ALA A 98 -15.00 -4.01 7.10
C ALA A 98 -14.04 -2.82 6.97
N GLU A 99 -14.44 -1.72 6.32
CA GLU A 99 -13.65 -0.50 6.22
C GLU A 99 -13.43 0.15 7.58
N LEU A 100 -14.46 0.25 8.41
CA LEU A 100 -14.32 0.74 9.79
C LEU A 100 -13.39 -0.14 10.61
N GLY A 101 -13.51 -1.47 10.50
CA GLY A 101 -12.61 -2.41 11.16
C GLY A 101 -11.16 -2.24 10.71
N ALA A 102 -10.94 -2.11 9.40
CA ALA A 102 -9.62 -1.86 8.82
C ALA A 102 -9.04 -0.53 9.32
N ALA A 103 -9.83 0.55 9.31
CA ALA A 103 -9.41 1.86 9.82
C ALA A 103 -9.02 1.82 11.30
N ILE A 104 -9.81 1.15 12.14
CA ILE A 104 -9.49 0.97 13.57
C ILE A 104 -8.21 0.15 13.74
N SER A 105 -8.06 -0.96 13.00
CA SER A 105 -6.86 -1.79 13.08
C SER A 105 -5.60 -1.01 12.67
N ALA A 106 -5.67 -0.20 11.62
CA ALA A 106 -4.57 0.65 11.17
C ALA A 106 -4.15 1.68 12.23
N LEU A 107 -5.12 2.25 12.96
CA LEU A 107 -4.83 3.17 14.08
C LEU A 107 -4.14 2.45 15.24
N LEU A 108 -4.57 1.23 15.57
CA LEU A 108 -3.92 0.42 16.61
C LEU A 108 -2.48 0.06 16.23
N PHE A 109 -2.26 -0.35 14.98
CA PHE A 109 -0.91 -0.61 14.48
C PHE A 109 -0.04 0.65 14.49
N LYS A 110 -0.57 1.82 14.09
CA LYS A 110 0.16 3.10 14.18
C LYS A 110 0.65 3.36 15.62
N TYR A 111 -0.16 3.04 16.62
CA TYR A 111 0.21 3.23 18.03
C TYR A 111 1.32 2.26 18.49
N GLN A 112 1.37 1.05 17.94
CA GLN A 112 2.38 0.03 18.27
C GLN A 112 3.72 0.22 17.55
N LEU A 113 3.73 0.89 16.40
CA LEU A 113 4.93 1.16 15.60
C LEU A 113 5.77 2.29 16.23
N THR A 114 6.33 2.03 17.41
CA THR A 114 7.27 2.94 18.07
C THR A 114 8.69 2.70 17.56
N LYS A 115 9.54 3.71 17.69
CA LYS A 115 10.97 3.62 17.35
C LYS A 115 11.65 2.44 18.05
N GLU A 116 11.34 2.26 19.33
CA GLU A 116 11.83 1.17 20.18
C GLU A 116 11.50 -0.22 19.63
N TYR A 117 10.30 -0.40 19.07
CA TYR A 117 9.89 -1.67 18.48
C TYR A 117 10.76 -2.02 17.25
N PHE A 118 11.04 -1.04 16.39
CA PHE A 118 11.93 -1.25 15.24
C PHE A 118 13.39 -1.50 15.66
N GLU A 119 13.86 -0.83 16.71
CA GLU A 119 15.19 -1.07 17.27
C GLU A 119 15.32 -2.51 17.78
N ASP A 120 14.33 -2.98 18.55
CA ASP A 120 14.33 -4.34 19.09
C ASP A 120 14.28 -5.38 17.96
N ASP A 121 13.43 -5.17 16.94
CA ASP A 121 13.37 -6.06 15.78
C ASP A 121 14.70 -6.06 15.00
N LEU A 122 15.35 -4.90 14.84
CA LEU A 122 16.65 -4.83 14.16
C LEU A 122 17.70 -5.63 14.95
N ILE A 123 17.76 -5.45 16.26
CA ILE A 123 18.73 -6.13 17.14
C ILE A 123 18.55 -7.64 17.12
N ASN A 124 17.30 -8.12 17.13
CA ASN A 124 16.97 -9.53 17.32
C ASN A 124 16.90 -10.35 16.02
N TYR A 125 16.62 -9.73 14.86
CA TYR A 125 16.34 -10.46 13.62
C TYR A 125 17.25 -10.11 12.43
N TYR A 126 18.11 -9.10 12.55
CA TYR A 126 18.98 -8.68 11.46
C TYR A 126 20.30 -9.45 11.44
N THR A 127 20.55 -10.15 10.33
CA THR A 127 21.71 -11.06 10.18
C THR A 127 22.79 -10.55 9.22
N GLY A 128 22.59 -9.41 8.56
CA GLY A 128 23.51 -8.84 7.57
C GLY A 128 23.28 -9.28 6.12
N ASP A 129 24.20 -9.00 5.21
CA ASP A 129 23.94 -9.08 3.76
C ASP A 129 23.65 -10.48 3.21
N ASN A 130 23.85 -11.52 4.03
CA ASN A 130 23.37 -12.86 3.74
C ASN A 130 21.86 -12.89 3.99
N GLN A 131 21.07 -12.70 2.92
CA GLN A 131 19.58 -12.60 2.85
C GLN A 131 18.84 -13.89 3.28
N THR A 132 19.30 -14.53 4.35
CA THR A 132 18.78 -15.79 4.87
C THR A 132 17.42 -15.60 5.55
N SER A 133 17.17 -14.43 6.16
CA SER A 133 15.88 -14.05 6.72
C SER A 133 15.17 -13.01 5.84
N THR A 134 13.84 -13.16 5.71
CA THR A 134 12.97 -12.22 4.98
C THR A 134 13.03 -10.81 5.57
N TYR A 135 13.21 -10.71 6.90
CA TYR A 135 13.38 -9.45 7.60
C TYR A 135 14.63 -8.70 7.12
N THR A 136 15.78 -9.37 7.09
CA THR A 136 17.05 -8.77 6.66
C THR A 136 17.01 -8.29 5.20
N ALA A 137 16.43 -9.07 4.30
CA ALA A 137 16.25 -8.67 2.91
C ALA A 137 15.36 -7.42 2.78
N ASN A 138 14.30 -7.34 3.59
CA ASN A 138 13.39 -6.20 3.60
C ASN A 138 14.08 -4.94 4.18
N SER A 139 14.80 -5.08 5.30
CA SER A 139 15.57 -3.99 5.92
C SER A 139 16.66 -3.47 4.97
N ASN A 140 17.36 -4.36 4.26
CA ASN A 140 18.32 -3.95 3.22
C ASN A 140 17.66 -3.17 2.09
N SER A 141 16.50 -3.63 1.62
CA SER A 141 15.74 -2.93 0.58
C SER A 141 15.30 -1.54 1.03
N ILE A 142 14.86 -1.40 2.28
CA ILE A 142 14.46 -0.12 2.89
C ILE A 142 15.65 0.83 2.96
N MET A 143 16.80 0.39 3.49
CA MET A 143 18.01 1.21 3.62
C MET A 143 18.51 1.72 2.25
N ILE A 144 18.51 0.86 1.24
CA ILE A 144 18.91 1.22 -0.14
C ILE A 144 17.91 2.20 -0.76
N PHE A 145 16.60 1.96 -0.60
CA PHE A 145 15.56 2.77 -1.22
C PHE A 145 15.47 4.18 -0.64
N PHE A 146 15.53 4.29 0.69
CA PHE A 146 15.44 5.57 1.40
C PHE A 146 16.79 6.26 1.62
N GLU A 147 17.90 5.65 1.18
CA GLU A 147 19.26 6.16 1.39
C GLU A 147 19.52 6.49 2.88
N CYS A 148 19.21 5.53 3.75
CA CYS A 148 19.30 5.62 5.20
C CYS A 148 20.05 4.40 5.77
N CYS A 149 20.39 4.43 7.06
CA CYS A 149 21.10 3.34 7.72
C CYS A 149 20.63 3.16 9.17
N GLY A 150 20.24 1.93 9.52
CA GLY A 150 19.71 1.61 10.86
C GLY A 150 18.37 2.28 11.16
N VAL A 151 17.91 2.15 12.41
CA VAL A 151 16.65 2.77 12.86
C VAL A 151 16.88 4.23 13.24
N ASN A 152 17.84 4.49 14.14
CA ASN A 152 18.35 5.81 14.51
C ASN A 152 19.55 6.24 13.66
N GLY A 153 20.35 5.28 13.22
CA GLY A 153 21.58 5.55 12.50
C GLY A 153 22.50 4.34 12.40
N PRO A 154 23.68 4.51 11.79
CA PRO A 154 24.61 3.40 11.55
C PRO A 154 25.13 2.73 12.83
N LYS A 155 25.11 3.42 13.97
CA LYS A 155 25.57 2.87 15.25
C LYS A 155 24.68 1.75 15.80
N ASP A 156 23.45 1.62 15.31
CA ASP A 156 22.55 0.56 15.75
C ASP A 156 23.14 -0.83 15.46
N PHE A 157 23.96 -0.94 14.41
CA PHE A 157 24.63 -2.20 14.03
C PHE A 157 25.76 -2.63 14.98
N LEU A 158 26.23 -1.73 15.86
CA LEU A 158 27.17 -2.11 16.93
C LEU A 158 26.47 -2.92 18.03
N HIS A 159 25.14 -2.81 18.11
CA HIS A 159 24.32 -3.45 19.12
C HIS A 159 23.58 -4.70 18.59
N THR A 160 23.64 -4.95 17.29
CA THR A 160 23.03 -6.12 16.64
C THR A 160 24.00 -7.32 16.68
N LEU A 161 23.93 -8.09 17.77
CA LEU A 161 24.89 -9.16 18.07
C LEU A 161 25.07 -10.17 16.92
N GLU A 162 23.97 -10.58 16.28
CA GLU A 162 24.00 -11.56 15.19
C GLU A 162 24.72 -11.03 13.95
N PHE A 163 24.49 -9.75 13.59
CA PHE A 163 25.22 -9.08 12.53
C PHE A 163 26.72 -9.01 12.83
N VAL A 164 27.11 -8.59 14.04
CA VAL A 164 28.52 -8.45 14.45
C VAL A 164 29.25 -9.80 14.41
N ILE A 165 28.60 -10.89 14.83
CA ILE A 165 29.19 -12.24 14.80
C ILE A 165 29.38 -12.73 13.36
N LEU A 166 28.39 -12.49 12.49
CA LEU A 166 28.41 -12.97 11.11
C LEU A 166 29.31 -12.11 10.21
N ASN A 167 29.50 -10.82 10.52
CA ASN A 167 30.21 -9.85 9.69
C ASN A 167 31.28 -9.09 10.51
N PRO A 168 32.30 -9.78 11.05
CA PRO A 168 33.24 -9.20 12.02
C PRO A 168 34.16 -8.10 11.45
N PHE A 169 34.19 -7.92 10.13
CA PHE A 169 35.02 -6.93 9.45
C PHE A 169 34.23 -5.73 8.93
N HIS A 170 32.91 -5.69 9.11
CA HIS A 170 32.06 -4.62 8.63
C HIS A 170 31.40 -3.92 9.82
N GLU A 171 31.57 -2.60 9.93
CA GLU A 171 30.86 -1.81 10.95
C GLU A 171 29.37 -1.61 10.60
N VAL A 172 29.03 -1.64 9.31
CA VAL A 172 27.69 -1.47 8.76
C VAL A 172 27.45 -2.41 7.57
N PRO A 173 26.20 -2.80 7.27
CA PRO A 173 25.90 -3.62 6.10
C PRO A 173 26.06 -2.85 4.78
N GLU A 174 26.20 -3.58 3.67
CA GLU A 174 26.36 -2.99 2.32
C GLU A 174 25.19 -2.06 1.96
N ALA A 175 23.99 -2.38 2.43
CA ALA A 175 22.79 -1.59 2.22
C ALA A 175 22.89 -0.14 2.75
N CYS A 176 23.77 0.12 3.72
CA CYS A 176 24.03 1.45 4.27
C CYS A 176 24.99 2.31 3.43
N CYS A 177 25.69 1.72 2.45
CA CYS A 177 26.69 2.42 1.67
C CYS A 177 26.07 3.38 0.66
N LYS A 178 26.70 4.55 0.50
CA LYS A 178 26.31 5.51 -0.54
C LYS A 178 26.59 4.94 -1.93
N ARG A 179 25.60 5.10 -2.80
CA ARG A 179 25.66 4.69 -4.20
C ARG A 179 25.78 5.91 -5.09
N ASP A 180 26.55 5.78 -6.16
CA ASP A 180 26.70 6.82 -7.17
C ASP A 180 25.41 6.93 -8.00
N LYS A 181 24.87 8.15 -8.09
CA LYS A 181 23.64 8.44 -8.84
C LYS A 181 23.89 8.64 -10.33
N LEU A 182 25.15 8.82 -10.73
CA LEU A 182 25.54 9.12 -12.11
C LEU A 182 25.75 7.85 -12.94
N THR A 183 26.01 6.71 -12.30
CA THR A 183 26.18 5.42 -12.96
C THR A 183 24.85 4.69 -13.09
N ALA A 184 24.60 4.10 -14.26
CA ALA A 184 23.37 3.36 -14.54
C ALA A 184 23.16 2.15 -13.60
N ASP A 185 24.24 1.61 -13.05
CA ASP A 185 24.23 0.44 -12.15
C ASP A 185 24.11 0.82 -10.66
N ARG A 186 24.06 2.12 -10.32
CA ARG A 186 24.08 2.61 -8.92
C ARG A 186 25.14 1.91 -8.07
N ALA A 187 26.37 1.88 -8.57
CA ALA A 187 27.48 1.24 -7.91
C ALA A 187 27.81 1.96 -6.59
N ILE A 188 28.35 1.23 -5.63
CA ILE A 188 28.83 1.81 -4.36
C ILE A 188 30.05 2.68 -4.65
N ILE A 189 30.08 3.89 -4.09
CA ILE A 189 31.14 4.87 -4.37
C ILE A 189 32.50 4.36 -3.87
N ASN A 190 32.53 3.90 -2.61
CA ASN A 190 33.72 3.31 -2.00
C ASN A 190 33.33 2.26 -0.96
N THR A 191 33.51 0.98 -1.31
CA THR A 191 33.11 -0.15 -0.48
C THR A 191 33.98 -0.29 0.78
N GLN A 192 35.30 -0.09 0.66
CA GLN A 192 36.22 -0.28 1.79
C GLN A 192 36.01 0.77 2.88
N GLU A 193 35.92 2.05 2.47
CA GLU A 193 35.66 3.16 3.40
C GLU A 193 34.26 3.08 4.02
N CYS A 194 33.27 2.57 3.27
CA CYS A 194 31.94 2.34 3.82
C CYS A 194 31.96 1.29 4.94
N PHE A 195 32.55 0.12 4.69
CA PHE A 195 32.61 -0.95 5.70
C PHE A 195 33.48 -0.58 6.91
N ALA A 196 34.44 0.34 6.73
CA ALA A 196 35.26 0.90 7.79
C ALA A 196 34.55 1.97 8.64
N GLY A 197 33.27 2.29 8.38
CA GLY A 197 32.53 3.26 9.19
C GLY A 197 32.72 4.72 8.78
N THR A 198 33.37 5.01 7.65
CA THR A 198 33.67 6.39 7.24
C THR A 198 32.40 7.16 6.86
N VAL A 199 32.09 8.20 7.64
CA VAL A 199 30.83 8.99 7.56
C VAL A 199 30.55 9.55 6.16
N GLU A 200 31.58 9.86 5.37
CA GLU A 200 31.42 10.38 4.01
C GLU A 200 30.81 9.37 3.04
N PHE A 201 31.01 8.07 3.26
CA PHE A 201 30.58 6.98 2.38
C PHE A 201 29.35 6.21 2.88
N ILE A 202 28.80 6.60 4.03
CA ILE A 202 27.64 5.96 4.68
C ILE A 202 26.43 6.89 4.66
N ASN A 203 25.24 6.32 4.47
CA ASN A 203 23.97 7.00 4.68
C ASN A 203 23.72 7.22 6.18
N ASN A 204 24.19 8.34 6.72
CA ASN A 204 24.22 8.58 8.17
C ASN A 204 22.86 8.93 8.82
N LYS A 205 21.75 8.95 8.07
CA LYS A 205 20.42 9.23 8.61
C LYS A 205 19.74 7.93 9.02
N GLY A 206 19.10 7.93 10.20
CA GLY A 206 18.24 6.83 10.63
C GLY A 206 17.03 6.67 9.70
N CYS A 207 16.65 5.42 9.42
CA CYS A 207 15.54 5.13 8.54
C CYS A 207 14.18 5.45 9.18
N PHE A 208 14.05 5.35 10.52
CA PHE A 208 12.76 5.53 11.18
C PHE A 208 12.20 6.94 10.97
N ASP A 209 13.01 7.97 11.19
CA ASP A 209 12.55 9.35 11.11
C ASP A 209 12.13 9.69 9.67
N LEU A 210 12.90 9.25 8.66
CA LEU A 210 12.56 9.42 7.24
C LEU A 210 11.30 8.66 6.81
N ILE A 211 11.17 7.41 7.25
CA ILE A 211 9.99 6.58 6.92
C ILE A 211 8.76 7.15 7.61
N SER A 212 8.87 7.54 8.89
CA SER A 212 7.74 8.06 9.66
C SER A 212 7.15 9.32 9.03
N GLU A 213 7.99 10.25 8.56
CA GLU A 213 7.55 11.48 7.90
C GLU A 213 6.81 11.17 6.60
N GLN A 214 7.38 10.29 5.76
CA GLN A 214 6.76 9.90 4.50
C GLN A 214 5.45 9.13 4.72
N VAL A 215 5.45 8.21 5.70
CA VAL A 215 4.27 7.41 6.06
C VAL A 215 3.18 8.31 6.62
N GLU A 216 3.47 9.29 7.48
CA GLU A 216 2.45 10.22 7.99
C GLU A 216 1.80 11.04 6.87
N TYR A 217 2.58 11.49 5.90
CA TYR A 217 2.03 12.20 4.74
C TYR A 217 1.05 11.33 3.94
N TYR A 218 1.45 10.08 3.63
CA TYR A 218 0.57 9.16 2.91
C TYR A 218 -0.63 8.72 3.74
N LEU A 219 -0.46 8.48 5.04
CA LEU A 219 -1.55 8.11 5.95
C LEU A 219 -2.60 9.22 6.04
N TYR A 220 -2.19 10.49 6.05
CA TYR A 220 -3.13 11.60 6.02
C TYR A 220 -3.93 11.62 4.72
N GLY A 221 -3.27 11.43 3.57
CA GLY A 221 -3.93 11.35 2.27
C GLY A 221 -4.90 10.18 2.16
N LEU A 222 -4.47 8.97 2.53
CA LEU A 222 -5.30 7.76 2.52
C LEU A 222 -6.46 7.85 3.52
N GLY A 223 -6.22 8.43 4.70
CA GLY A 223 -7.26 8.67 5.70
C GLY A 223 -8.34 9.62 5.19
N ALA A 224 -7.96 10.72 4.54
CA ALA A 224 -8.91 11.65 3.94
C ALA A 224 -9.75 10.98 2.83
N LEU A 225 -9.13 10.16 1.98
CA LEU A 225 -9.83 9.39 0.95
C LEU A 225 -10.79 8.37 1.57
N ASN A 226 -10.39 7.65 2.62
CA ASN A 226 -11.26 6.69 3.28
C ASN A 226 -12.47 7.37 3.94
N ILE A 227 -12.29 8.51 4.61
CA ILE A 227 -13.41 9.29 5.16
C ILE A 227 -14.39 9.71 4.05
N TRP A 228 -13.87 10.13 2.89
CA TRP A 228 -14.70 10.48 1.74
C TRP A 228 -15.49 9.28 1.19
N ILE A 229 -14.86 8.10 1.13
CA ILE A 229 -15.52 6.85 0.73
C ILE A 229 -16.65 6.49 1.70
N LEU A 230 -16.39 6.50 3.02
CA LEU A 230 -17.39 6.20 4.05
C LEU A 230 -18.62 7.12 3.95
N ILE A 231 -18.40 8.41 3.65
CA ILE A 231 -19.50 9.36 3.44
C ILE A 231 -20.36 8.94 2.23
N ILE A 232 -19.74 8.56 1.11
CA ILE A 232 -20.45 8.10 -0.09
C ILE A 232 -21.24 6.82 0.20
N GLU A 233 -20.66 5.86 0.91
CA GLU A 233 -21.35 4.61 1.28
C GLU A 233 -22.60 4.89 2.12
N ILE A 234 -22.52 5.83 3.07
CA ILE A 234 -23.68 6.26 3.87
C ILE A 234 -24.76 6.86 2.96
N PHE A 235 -24.40 7.71 2.00
CA PHE A 235 -25.37 8.25 1.04
C PHE A 235 -26.02 7.15 0.18
N VAL A 236 -25.24 6.18 -0.28
CA VAL A 236 -25.74 5.02 -1.05
C VAL A 236 -26.70 4.18 -0.21
N MET A 237 -26.38 3.93 1.06
CA MET A 237 -27.24 3.20 1.99
C MET A 237 -28.57 3.94 2.25
N ILE A 238 -28.53 5.25 2.49
CA ILE A 238 -29.74 6.07 2.66
C ILE A 238 -30.61 6.01 1.40
N PHE A 239 -29.99 6.14 0.22
CA PHE A 239 -30.70 6.08 -1.05
C PHE A 239 -31.31 4.70 -1.31
N ALA A 240 -30.60 3.62 -0.98
CA ALA A 240 -31.12 2.26 -1.09
C ALA A 240 -32.35 2.04 -0.19
N ILE A 241 -32.32 2.53 1.06
CA ILE A 241 -33.48 2.46 1.97
C ILE A 241 -34.64 3.27 1.41
N TRP A 242 -34.38 4.47 0.89
CA TRP A 242 -35.40 5.32 0.30
C TRP A 242 -36.07 4.65 -0.91
N LEU A 243 -35.30 4.06 -1.82
CA LEU A 243 -35.84 3.27 -2.93
C LEU A 243 -36.62 2.05 -2.43
N TYR A 244 -36.17 1.41 -1.35
CA TYR A 244 -36.83 0.23 -0.78
C TYR A 244 -38.21 0.55 -0.22
N GLN A 245 -38.39 1.74 0.34
CA GLN A 245 -39.69 2.22 0.81
C GLN A 245 -40.64 2.55 -0.35
N ARG A 246 -40.11 2.87 -1.53
CA ARG A 246 -40.88 3.26 -2.72
C ARG A 246 -41.29 2.06 -3.59
N ALA A 247 -40.43 1.05 -3.70
CA ALA A 247 -40.68 -0.23 -4.35
C ALA A 247 -41.75 -1.06 -3.62
#